data_AF-E4RPN0-F1
#
_entry.id   AF-E4RPN0-F1
#
_cell.length_a   1.000
_cell.length_b   1.000
_cell.length_c   1.000
_cell.angle_alpha   90.00
_cell.angle_beta   90.00
_cell.angle_gamma   90.00
#
_symmetry.space_group_name_H-M   'P 1'
#
loop_
_entity.id
_entity.type
_entity.pdbx_description
1 polymer ?
#
loop_
_entity_poly.entity_id
_entity_poly.type
_entity_poly.pdbx_seq_one_letter_code
_entity_poly.pdbx_strand_id
1 'polypeptide(L)'
;MLKNIYFLKKDNSAFTMIELLVVIAVLGILASIALPRMSGVIERAKFASDQAAARNLNSVTSVYRSSISSDPFSDQSNTNQSLLQILADNDYISDDFEPQSENIEFAWLFAEERWSLSFEDKFYVVSANDGLEIHNNGMLGAWSGNDHIYSGIGENIFIPFSINDTTLENIGRYAFYNVGLNNLEFEEGSQIKKIHTDAFHNNNLSTINLPDSIQEIDMRSFRNNNLTEIHLPASLNKIEQGAFEGNELNKITIDSSEVDIGEDAFGANTEQFKNAYADNGAGTYIWDGENWIKQ
;
A
#
# COMPACT_ATOMS: atom_id res chain seq x y z
N MET A 1 -45.04 45.40 -55.22
CA MET A 1 -43.94 45.61 -54.27
C MET A 1 -43.13 44.33 -54.19
N LEU A 2 -41.98 44.27 -54.86
CA LEU A 2 -41.03 43.14 -54.79
C LEU A 2 -40.09 43.37 -53.59
N LYS A 3 -40.07 42.45 -52.62
CA LYS A 3 -39.04 42.40 -51.57
C LYS A 3 -38.00 41.34 -51.96
N ASN A 4 -36.75 41.78 -52.07
CA ASN A 4 -35.56 40.95 -52.26
C ASN A 4 -35.45 39.87 -51.18
N ILE A 5 -35.33 38.61 -51.58
CA ILE A 5 -34.90 37.50 -50.72
C ILE A 5 -33.46 37.19 -51.10
N TYR A 6 -32.52 37.54 -50.22
CA TYR A 6 -31.13 37.13 -50.31
C TYR A 6 -31.02 35.62 -50.02
N PHE A 7 -30.49 34.86 -50.98
CA PHE A 7 -30.04 33.48 -50.73
C PHE A 7 -28.71 33.52 -49.97
N LEU A 8 -28.71 33.13 -48.70
CA LEU A 8 -27.49 32.80 -47.96
C LEU A 8 -26.99 31.43 -48.43
N LYS A 9 -25.87 31.42 -49.16
CA LYS A 9 -25.14 30.21 -49.53
C LYS A 9 -24.57 29.57 -48.26
N LYS A 10 -25.02 28.37 -47.90
CA LYS A 10 -24.45 27.58 -46.81
C LYS A 10 -23.18 26.89 -47.31
N ASP A 11 -22.01 27.39 -46.92
CA ASP A 11 -20.73 26.74 -47.20
C ASP A 11 -20.63 25.44 -46.39
N ASN A 12 -20.96 24.32 -47.03
CA ASN A 12 -20.58 23.00 -46.51
C ASN A 12 -19.11 22.76 -46.88
N SER A 13 -18.17 23.26 -46.07
CA SER A 13 -16.77 22.89 -46.18
C SER A 13 -16.63 21.39 -45.91
N ALA A 14 -16.38 20.61 -46.96
CA ALA A 14 -16.00 19.20 -46.82
C ALA A 14 -14.64 19.14 -46.09
N PHE A 15 -14.54 18.29 -45.07
CA PHE A 15 -13.29 18.04 -44.35
C PHE A 15 -12.20 17.64 -45.36
N THR A 16 -11.09 18.34 -45.35
CA THR A 16 -9.95 18.04 -46.22
C THR A 16 -9.24 16.78 -45.73
N MET A 17 -8.62 16.04 -46.66
CA MET A 17 -7.83 14.86 -46.29
C MET A 17 -6.71 15.17 -45.30
N ILE A 18 -6.13 16.38 -45.36
CA ILE A 18 -5.06 16.79 -44.45
C ILE A 18 -5.60 17.03 -43.02
N GLU A 19 -6.80 17.60 -42.87
CA GLU A 19 -7.43 17.76 -41.56
C GLU A 19 -7.72 16.40 -40.91
N LEU A 20 -8.20 15.42 -41.69
CA LEU A 20 -8.43 14.07 -41.17
C LEU A 20 -7.13 13.38 -40.70
N LEU A 21 -6.04 13.54 -41.45
CA LEU A 21 -4.73 13.00 -41.07
C LEU A 21 -4.20 13.64 -39.79
N VAL A 22 -4.35 14.96 -39.64
CA VAL A 22 -3.97 15.66 -38.40
C VAL A 22 -4.82 15.17 -37.23
N VAL A 23 -6.13 14.98 -37.42
CA VAL A 23 -7.02 14.46 -36.36
C VAL A 23 -6.60 13.08 -35.90
N ILE A 24 -6.33 12.14 -36.82
CA ILE A 24 -5.91 10.78 -36.46
C ILE A 24 -4.53 10.78 -35.78
N ALA A 25 -3.60 11.62 -36.25
CA ALA A 25 -2.28 11.76 -35.62
C ALA A 25 -2.39 12.29 -34.18
N VAL A 26 -3.22 13.31 -33.95
CA VAL A 26 -3.50 13.85 -32.62
C VAL A 26 -4.19 12.81 -31.74
N LEU A 27 -5.20 12.08 -32.26
CA LEU A 27 -5.87 11.01 -31.53
C LEU A 27 -4.91 9.87 -31.16
N GLY A 28 -3.97 9.51 -32.02
CA GLY A 28 -2.94 8.50 -31.73
C GLY A 28 -2.02 8.92 -30.58
N ILE A 29 -1.60 10.20 -30.55
CA ILE A 29 -0.79 10.76 -29.46
C ILE A 29 -1.60 10.82 -28.16
N LEU A 30 -2.86 11.22 -28.23
CA LEU A 30 -3.73 11.24 -27.05
C LEU A 30 -4.00 9.83 -26.52
N ALA A 31 -4.25 8.86 -27.40
CA ALA A 31 -4.47 7.46 -27.04
C ALA A 31 -3.24 6.84 -26.38
N SER A 32 -2.02 7.12 -26.86
CA SER A 32 -0.80 6.59 -26.25
C SER A 32 -0.52 7.13 -24.84
N ILE A 33 -1.02 8.33 -24.51
CA ILE A 33 -0.96 8.90 -23.16
C ILE A 33 -2.14 8.42 -22.29
N ALA A 34 -3.33 8.27 -22.88
CA ALA A 34 -4.56 7.94 -22.17
C ALA A 34 -4.66 6.46 -21.80
N LEU A 35 -4.35 5.54 -22.72
CA LEU A 35 -4.53 4.09 -22.52
C LEU A 35 -3.74 3.54 -21.31
N PRO A 36 -2.44 3.87 -21.12
CA PRO A 36 -1.70 3.41 -19.94
C PRO A 36 -2.29 3.94 -18.62
N ARG A 37 -2.74 5.21 -18.61
CA ARG A 37 -3.42 5.80 -17.45
C ARG A 37 -4.77 5.14 -17.16
N MET A 38 -5.52 4.78 -18.19
CA MET A 38 -6.85 4.17 -18.06
C MET A 38 -6.80 2.72 -17.58
N SER A 39 -5.76 1.95 -17.92
CA SER A 39 -5.58 0.57 -17.42
C SER A 39 -5.63 0.52 -15.89
N GLY A 40 -4.84 1.37 -15.23
CA GLY A 40 -4.86 1.44 -13.76
C GLY A 40 -6.18 1.94 -13.18
N VAL A 41 -6.92 2.81 -13.88
CA VAL A 41 -8.26 3.26 -13.43
C VAL A 41 -9.27 2.11 -13.47
N ILE A 42 -9.24 1.29 -14.52
CA ILE A 42 -10.14 0.16 -14.69
C ILE A 42 -9.84 -0.93 -13.66
N GLU A 43 -8.57 -1.27 -13.43
CA GLU A 43 -8.16 -2.25 -12.41
C GLU A 43 -8.60 -1.82 -11.00
N ARG A 44 -8.41 -0.53 -10.66
CA ARG A 44 -8.90 0.01 -9.38
C ARG A 44 -10.42 -0.05 -9.25
N ALA A 45 -11.15 0.22 -10.32
CA ALA A 45 -12.62 0.16 -10.32
C ALA A 45 -13.12 -1.28 -10.11
N LYS A 46 -12.50 -2.27 -10.77
CA LYS A 46 -12.79 -3.70 -10.56
C LYS A 46 -12.54 -4.11 -9.11
N PHE A 47 -11.37 -3.78 -8.56
CA PHE A 47 -11.03 -4.12 -7.18
C PHE A 47 -11.96 -3.45 -6.15
N ALA A 48 -12.39 -2.21 -6.38
CA ALA A 48 -13.36 -1.54 -5.54
C ALA A 48 -14.75 -2.22 -5.60
N SER A 49 -15.13 -2.70 -6.79
CA SER A 49 -16.35 -3.49 -6.98
C SER A 49 -16.29 -4.82 -6.21
N ASP A 50 -15.14 -5.50 -6.25
CA ASP A 50 -14.96 -6.79 -5.55
C ASP A 50 -15.01 -6.64 -4.04
N GLN A 51 -14.46 -5.55 -3.51
CA GLN A 51 -14.61 -5.22 -2.09
C GLN A 51 -16.08 -4.97 -1.72
N ALA A 52 -16.84 -4.26 -2.56
CA ALA A 52 -18.26 -4.06 -2.32
C ALA A 52 -19.04 -5.38 -2.37
N ALA A 53 -18.69 -6.26 -3.30
CA ALA A 53 -19.24 -7.60 -3.42
C ALA A 53 -18.94 -8.45 -2.17
N ALA A 54 -17.71 -8.43 -1.64
CA ALA A 54 -17.35 -9.13 -0.41
C ALA A 54 -18.10 -8.59 0.83
N ARG A 55 -18.35 -7.28 0.90
CA ARG A 55 -19.23 -6.71 1.95
C ARG A 55 -20.65 -7.20 1.83
N ASN A 56 -21.16 -7.23 0.61
CA ASN A 56 -22.49 -7.76 0.35
C ASN A 56 -22.57 -9.22 0.80
N LEU A 57 -21.59 -10.05 0.42
CA LEU A 57 -21.45 -11.44 0.88
C LEU A 57 -21.48 -11.54 2.40
N ASN A 58 -20.71 -10.73 3.13
CA ASN A 58 -20.72 -10.73 4.59
C ASN A 58 -22.09 -10.39 5.17
N SER A 59 -22.75 -9.35 4.64
CA SER A 59 -24.09 -8.94 5.07
C SER A 59 -25.12 -10.04 4.82
N VAL A 60 -25.21 -10.57 3.59
CA VAL A 60 -26.19 -11.60 3.24
C VAL A 60 -25.92 -12.93 3.94
N THR A 61 -24.64 -13.27 4.14
CA THR A 61 -24.24 -14.46 4.90
C THR A 61 -24.69 -14.34 6.35
N SER A 62 -24.52 -13.17 7.00
CA SER A 62 -25.00 -12.98 8.37
C SER A 62 -26.52 -13.15 8.49
N VAL A 63 -27.28 -12.65 7.50
CA VAL A 63 -28.74 -12.81 7.46
C VAL A 63 -29.11 -14.29 7.24
N TYR A 64 -28.48 -14.95 6.26
CA TYR A 64 -28.71 -16.36 5.98
C TYR A 64 -28.43 -17.24 7.21
N ARG A 65 -27.27 -17.06 7.86
CA ARG A 65 -26.87 -17.79 9.08
C ARG A 65 -27.85 -17.60 10.22
N SER A 66 -28.49 -16.42 10.34
CA SER A 66 -29.52 -16.17 11.35
C SER A 66 -30.86 -16.85 11.08
N SER A 67 -31.10 -17.30 9.84
CA SER A 67 -32.37 -17.88 9.39
C SER A 67 -32.43 -19.41 9.46
N ILE A 68 -31.29 -20.07 9.68
CA ILE A 68 -31.13 -21.53 9.60
C ILE A 68 -30.78 -22.13 10.96
N SER A 69 -30.99 -23.46 11.09
CA SER A 69 -30.69 -24.20 12.32
C SER A 69 -29.35 -24.94 12.29
N SER A 70 -28.83 -25.25 11.10
CA SER A 70 -27.53 -25.88 10.88
C SER A 70 -26.71 -24.96 9.99
N ASP A 71 -25.58 -24.50 10.49
CA ASP A 71 -24.79 -23.46 9.83
C ASP A 71 -23.71 -24.05 8.91
N PRO A 72 -23.87 -24.02 7.57
CA PRO A 72 -22.88 -24.56 6.65
C PRO A 72 -21.58 -23.75 6.65
N PHE A 73 -21.60 -22.49 7.11
CA PHE A 73 -20.42 -21.63 7.22
C PHE A 73 -19.53 -21.99 8.43
N SER A 74 -20.00 -22.89 9.29
CA SER A 74 -19.21 -23.47 10.39
C SER A 74 -18.58 -24.84 10.05
N ASP A 75 -18.99 -25.45 8.92
CA ASP A 75 -18.48 -26.75 8.48
C ASP A 75 -17.25 -26.57 7.57
N GLN A 76 -16.06 -26.83 8.13
CA GLN A 76 -14.78 -26.70 7.45
C GLN A 76 -14.58 -27.66 6.26
N SER A 77 -15.49 -28.61 6.03
CA SER A 77 -15.46 -29.45 4.84
C SER A 77 -16.04 -28.75 3.59
N ASN A 78 -16.76 -27.64 3.77
CA ASN A 78 -17.29 -26.84 2.67
C ASN A 78 -16.19 -26.00 2.00
N THR A 79 -16.31 -25.86 0.67
CA THR A 79 -15.45 -25.00 -0.13
C THR A 79 -16.07 -23.62 -0.33
N ASN A 80 -15.25 -22.61 -0.67
CA ASN A 80 -15.73 -21.28 -1.03
C ASN A 80 -16.83 -21.34 -2.11
N GLN A 81 -16.62 -22.15 -3.15
CA GLN A 81 -17.59 -22.33 -4.23
C GLN A 81 -18.91 -22.92 -3.73
N SER A 82 -18.87 -23.93 -2.85
CA SER A 82 -20.09 -24.50 -2.26
C SER A 82 -20.85 -23.51 -1.39
N LEU A 83 -20.14 -22.67 -0.62
CA LEU A 83 -20.74 -21.64 0.22
C LEU A 83 -21.39 -20.53 -0.60
N LEU A 84 -20.77 -20.11 -1.71
CA LEU A 84 -21.37 -19.18 -2.67
C LEU A 84 -22.63 -19.79 -3.31
N GLN A 85 -22.55 -21.05 -3.74
CA GLN A 85 -23.71 -21.74 -4.34
C GLN A 85 -24.88 -21.83 -3.35
N ILE A 86 -24.61 -22.10 -2.07
CA ILE A 86 -25.64 -22.12 -1.03
C ILE A 86 -26.34 -20.75 -0.93
N LEU A 87 -25.61 -19.64 -1.00
CA LEU A 87 -26.21 -18.31 -1.00
C LEU A 87 -27.02 -18.04 -2.27
N ALA A 88 -26.54 -18.48 -3.44
CA ALA A 88 -27.23 -18.33 -4.71
C ALA A 88 -28.54 -19.13 -4.76
N ASP A 89 -28.50 -20.41 -4.35
CA ASP A 89 -29.67 -21.32 -4.29
C ASP A 89 -30.78 -20.82 -3.34
N ASN A 90 -30.44 -19.92 -2.42
CA ASN A 90 -31.37 -19.30 -1.47
C ASN A 90 -31.70 -17.83 -1.81
N ASP A 91 -31.46 -17.40 -3.05
CA ASP A 91 -31.79 -16.06 -3.58
C ASP A 91 -31.08 -14.88 -2.87
N TYR A 92 -29.94 -15.11 -2.20
CA TYR A 92 -29.17 -14.04 -1.54
C TYR A 92 -28.17 -13.35 -2.48
N ILE A 93 -27.69 -14.06 -3.50
CA ILE A 93 -26.80 -13.56 -4.56
C ILE A 93 -27.20 -14.16 -5.91
N SER A 94 -26.66 -13.66 -7.02
CA SER A 94 -26.88 -14.24 -8.36
C SER A 94 -26.00 -15.47 -8.61
N ASP A 95 -26.39 -16.32 -9.56
CA ASP A 95 -25.62 -17.50 -9.97
C ASP A 95 -24.25 -17.16 -10.59
N ASP A 96 -24.10 -15.94 -11.13
CA ASP A 96 -22.88 -15.43 -11.75
C ASP A 96 -22.07 -14.51 -10.82
N PHE A 97 -22.27 -14.64 -9.50
CA PHE A 97 -21.59 -13.81 -8.52
C PHE A 97 -20.10 -14.17 -8.39
N GLU A 98 -19.28 -13.46 -9.16
CA GLU A 98 -17.83 -13.64 -9.20
C GLU A 98 -17.08 -12.29 -9.10
N PRO A 99 -15.80 -12.30 -8.65
CA PRO A 99 -14.95 -11.12 -8.71
C PRO A 99 -14.73 -10.62 -10.14
N GLN A 100 -14.63 -9.31 -10.32
CA GLN A 100 -14.35 -8.64 -11.59
C GLN A 100 -12.84 -8.49 -11.85
N SER A 101 -12.03 -8.46 -10.80
CA SER A 101 -10.57 -8.41 -10.89
C SER A 101 -10.00 -9.79 -11.26
N GLU A 102 -8.93 -9.77 -12.06
CA GLU A 102 -8.23 -11.00 -12.42
C GLU A 102 -7.48 -11.56 -11.21
N ASN A 103 -7.45 -12.90 -11.10
CA ASN A 103 -6.76 -13.65 -10.03
C ASN A 103 -7.25 -13.35 -8.61
N ILE A 104 -8.47 -12.85 -8.47
CA ILE A 104 -9.13 -12.67 -7.17
C ILE A 104 -10.23 -13.70 -7.01
N GLU A 105 -10.34 -14.26 -5.80
CA GLU A 105 -11.43 -15.15 -5.40
C GLU A 105 -12.11 -14.64 -4.12
N PHE A 106 -13.40 -14.93 -3.95
CA PHE A 106 -14.03 -14.79 -2.65
C PHE A 106 -13.67 -15.99 -1.77
N ALA A 107 -13.11 -15.73 -0.59
CA ALA A 107 -12.70 -16.76 0.33
C ALA A 107 -13.37 -16.60 1.69
N TRP A 108 -14.00 -17.68 2.16
CA TRP A 108 -14.57 -17.76 3.50
C TRP A 108 -13.48 -18.11 4.50
N LEU A 109 -13.24 -17.21 5.45
CA LEU A 109 -12.34 -17.42 6.55
C LEU A 109 -13.11 -18.04 7.71
N PHE A 110 -12.93 -19.34 7.94
CA PHE A 110 -13.69 -20.09 8.94
C PHE A 110 -13.40 -19.64 10.38
N ALA A 111 -12.17 -19.23 10.71
CA ALA A 111 -11.83 -18.81 12.07
C ALA A 111 -12.38 -17.41 12.39
N GLU A 112 -12.43 -16.55 11.37
CA GLU A 112 -12.90 -15.17 11.44
C GLU A 112 -14.40 -15.05 11.10
N GLU A 113 -15.01 -16.14 10.66
CA GLU A 113 -16.39 -16.26 10.20
C GLU A 113 -16.81 -15.15 9.23
N ARG A 114 -15.98 -14.91 8.20
CA ARG A 114 -16.24 -13.85 7.22
C ARG A 114 -15.65 -14.10 5.85
N TRP A 115 -16.29 -13.55 4.83
CA TRP A 115 -15.77 -13.45 3.48
C TRP A 115 -14.63 -12.43 3.39
N SER A 116 -13.63 -12.81 2.62
CA SER A 116 -12.43 -12.06 2.28
C SER A 116 -12.19 -12.15 0.77
N LEU A 117 -11.36 -11.26 0.22
CA LEU A 117 -10.78 -11.45 -1.11
C LEU A 117 -9.49 -12.25 -0.94
N SER A 118 -9.25 -13.24 -1.81
CA SER A 118 -7.99 -13.98 -1.87
C SER A 118 -7.26 -13.66 -3.17
N PHE A 119 -5.95 -13.45 -3.08
CA PHE A 119 -5.06 -13.30 -4.23
C PHE A 119 -3.78 -14.10 -3.93
N GLU A 120 -3.44 -15.08 -4.77
CA GLU A 120 -2.21 -15.89 -4.63
C GLU A 120 -1.96 -16.37 -3.18
N ASP A 121 -2.96 -17.01 -2.55
CA ASP A 121 -2.93 -17.53 -1.17
C ASP A 121 -2.84 -16.47 -0.04
N LYS A 122 -3.01 -15.19 -0.34
CA LYS A 122 -3.11 -14.09 0.65
C LYS A 122 -4.55 -13.62 0.79
N PHE A 123 -5.00 -13.35 2.03
CA PHE A 123 -6.39 -13.00 2.34
C PHE A 123 -6.55 -11.53 2.75
N TYR A 124 -7.58 -10.87 2.23
CA TYR A 124 -7.91 -9.47 2.44
C TYR A 124 -9.32 -9.34 3.00
N VAL A 125 -9.44 -8.82 4.21
CA VAL A 125 -10.69 -8.83 4.97
C VAL A 125 -11.48 -7.53 4.75
N VAL A 126 -12.79 -7.64 4.41
CA VAL A 126 -13.64 -6.47 4.08
C VAL A 126 -14.73 -6.24 5.14
N SER A 127 -14.73 -5.07 5.81
CA SER A 127 -15.63 -4.71 6.94
C SER A 127 -16.97 -4.09 6.51
N ALA A 128 -17.98 -4.21 7.36
CA ALA A 128 -19.41 -4.06 7.04
C ALA A 128 -20.00 -2.66 7.20
N ASN A 129 -19.35 -1.70 7.88
CA ASN A 129 -19.95 -0.37 8.10
C ASN A 129 -19.04 0.85 7.98
N ASP A 130 -17.75 0.71 8.14
CA ASP A 130 -16.76 1.74 7.92
C ASP A 130 -15.47 0.97 7.68
N GLY A 131 -14.34 1.64 7.71
CA GLY A 131 -13.08 1.07 7.30
C GLY A 131 -12.56 -0.22 7.90
N LEU A 132 -11.36 -0.64 7.45
CA LEU A 132 -10.64 -1.61 8.28
C LEU A 132 -10.48 -0.99 9.66
N GLU A 133 -10.80 -1.79 10.67
CA GLU A 133 -10.79 -1.34 12.05
C GLU A 133 -9.55 -1.81 12.79
N ILE A 134 -9.21 -0.93 13.72
CA ILE A 134 -8.05 -0.87 14.59
C ILE A 134 -8.31 -1.75 15.83
N HIS A 135 -7.34 -2.57 16.20
CA HIS A 135 -7.22 -3.03 17.58
C HIS A 135 -5.80 -2.80 18.11
N ASN A 136 -5.72 -1.93 19.13
CA ASN A 136 -4.57 -1.55 19.97
C ASN A 136 -3.34 -0.94 19.27
N ASN A 137 -3.17 0.38 19.47
CA ASN A 137 -1.94 1.16 19.27
C ASN A 137 -1.50 1.46 17.82
N GLY A 138 -2.44 1.82 16.93
CA GLY A 138 -2.11 2.59 15.72
C GLY A 138 -1.17 1.89 14.74
N MET A 139 -1.30 0.57 14.62
CA MET A 139 -0.48 -0.24 13.73
C MET A 139 -0.98 -0.15 12.28
N LEU A 140 -0.12 0.28 11.34
CA LEU A 140 -0.36 0.08 9.90
C LEU A 140 -0.52 -1.41 9.60
N GLY A 141 -1.74 -1.76 9.21
CA GLY A 141 -2.21 -3.10 8.91
C GLY A 141 -3.62 -3.01 8.34
N ALA A 142 -3.68 -2.60 7.06
CA ALA A 142 -4.82 -2.50 6.14
C ALA A 142 -6.01 -1.55 6.50
N TRP A 143 -6.48 -0.84 5.45
CA TRP A 143 -7.72 -0.07 5.05
C TRP A 143 -8.47 0.93 5.99
N SER A 144 -9.09 2.05 5.54
CA SER A 144 -10.12 2.27 4.51
C SER A 144 -10.16 3.66 3.87
N GLY A 145 -10.92 3.79 2.77
CA GLY A 145 -10.97 4.92 1.84
C GLY A 145 -12.07 5.98 2.05
N ASN A 146 -11.89 7.19 1.55
CA ASN A 146 -11.53 7.46 0.16
C ASN A 146 -10.40 8.49 0.00
N ASP A 147 -9.18 7.99 -0.21
CA ASP A 147 -8.20 8.40 -1.23
C ASP A 147 -6.97 7.51 -1.01
N HIS A 148 -6.57 6.73 -2.03
CA HIS A 148 -5.31 5.96 -2.19
C HIS A 148 -4.59 5.42 -0.93
N ILE A 149 -4.74 4.14 -0.54
CA ILE A 149 -4.19 3.69 0.77
C ILE A 149 -3.29 2.44 0.79
N TYR A 150 -3.36 1.58 -0.22
CA TYR A 150 -2.35 0.56 -0.41
C TYR A 150 -2.37 0.12 -1.86
N SER A 151 -1.29 0.39 -2.59
CA SER A 151 -1.11 -0.01 -4.01
C SER A 151 -0.01 -1.06 -4.18
N GLY A 152 0.51 -1.62 -3.09
CA GLY A 152 1.59 -2.57 -3.13
C GLY A 152 1.20 -3.87 -3.84
N ILE A 153 1.93 -4.21 -4.90
CA ILE A 153 1.87 -5.52 -5.57
C ILE A 153 3.15 -6.30 -5.23
N GLY A 154 3.00 -7.54 -4.78
CA GLY A 154 4.13 -8.44 -4.49
C GLY A 154 5.10 -7.89 -3.44
N GLU A 155 6.33 -7.61 -3.87
CA GLU A 155 7.48 -7.21 -3.06
C GLU A 155 7.61 -5.67 -2.89
N ASN A 156 6.59 -4.88 -3.22
CA ASN A 156 6.67 -3.41 -3.18
C ASN A 156 5.51 -2.79 -2.40
N ILE A 157 5.77 -1.76 -1.60
CA ILE A 157 4.76 -1.06 -0.79
C ILE A 157 4.84 0.44 -0.98
N PHE A 158 3.67 1.07 -1.02
CA PHE A 158 3.47 2.52 -0.92
C PHE A 158 2.61 2.84 0.31
N ILE A 159 3.09 3.71 1.19
CA ILE A 159 2.42 4.15 2.42
C ILE A 159 1.85 5.56 2.20
N PRO A 160 0.53 5.76 2.24
CA PRO A 160 -0.10 7.06 2.04
C PRO A 160 0.10 7.99 3.23
N PHE A 161 -0.18 9.28 3.03
CA PHE A 161 -0.22 10.28 4.08
C PHE A 161 -1.36 10.04 5.09
N SER A 162 -2.54 9.66 4.60
CA SER A 162 -3.74 9.45 5.41
C SER A 162 -4.60 8.28 4.91
N ILE A 163 -5.46 7.79 5.80
CA ILE A 163 -6.45 6.75 5.58
C ILE A 163 -7.80 7.25 6.10
N ASN A 164 -8.87 7.33 5.30
CA ASN A 164 -10.17 7.89 5.71
C ASN A 164 -10.04 9.25 6.43
N ASP A 165 -9.34 10.23 5.85
CA ASP A 165 -9.04 11.52 6.48
C ASP A 165 -8.25 11.45 7.82
N THR A 166 -7.77 10.26 8.20
CA THR A 166 -6.92 10.07 9.37
C THR A 166 -5.46 10.04 8.94
N THR A 167 -4.70 11.05 9.35
CA THR A 167 -3.26 11.10 9.14
C THR A 167 -2.58 9.88 9.75
N LEU A 168 -1.70 9.25 8.98
CA LEU A 168 -0.87 8.16 9.48
C LEU A 168 0.32 8.73 10.23
N GLU A 169 0.44 8.34 11.50
CA GLU A 169 1.53 8.78 12.35
C GLU A 169 2.46 7.63 12.79
N ASN A 170 2.08 6.37 12.60
CA ASN A 170 2.86 5.24 13.09
C ASN A 170 2.80 4.03 12.14
N ILE A 171 3.92 3.32 11.98
CA ILE A 171 3.98 1.99 11.39
C ILE A 171 3.90 0.94 12.50
N GLY A 172 3.04 -0.05 12.33
CA GLY A 172 2.77 -1.03 13.37
C GLY A 172 3.85 -2.07 13.61
N ARG A 173 3.82 -2.67 14.80
CA ARG A 173 4.70 -3.79 15.17
C ARG A 173 4.43 -4.98 14.24
N TYR A 174 5.46 -5.60 13.66
CA TYR A 174 5.30 -6.69 12.69
C TYR A 174 4.47 -6.36 11.43
N ALA A 175 4.16 -5.09 11.13
CA ALA A 175 3.26 -4.70 10.03
C ALA A 175 3.58 -5.39 8.69
N PHE A 176 4.87 -5.54 8.41
CA PHE A 176 5.42 -6.14 7.20
C PHE A 176 6.54 -7.15 7.54
N TYR A 177 6.39 -7.92 8.61
CA TYR A 177 7.38 -8.92 9.02
C TYR A 177 7.47 -10.07 8.01
N ASN A 178 8.66 -10.33 7.48
CA ASN A 178 8.96 -11.49 6.64
C ASN A 178 8.01 -11.68 5.45
N VAL A 179 7.74 -10.61 4.71
CA VAL A 179 6.83 -10.66 3.54
C VAL A 179 7.56 -10.57 2.20
N GLY A 180 8.88 -10.37 2.22
CA GLY A 180 9.73 -10.34 1.02
C GLY A 180 9.79 -8.97 0.33
N LEU A 181 9.64 -7.86 1.06
CA LEU A 181 9.65 -6.52 0.44
C LEU A 181 11.01 -6.15 -0.16
N ASN A 182 11.03 -5.75 -1.42
CA ASN A 182 12.15 -5.09 -2.11
C ASN A 182 12.03 -3.56 -2.07
N ASN A 183 10.83 -3.00 -2.09
CA ASN A 183 10.62 -1.55 -2.13
C ASN A 183 9.61 -1.05 -1.09
N LEU A 184 9.92 0.10 -0.49
CA LEU A 184 9.09 0.84 0.43
C LEU A 184 9.11 2.31 0.07
N GLU A 185 7.95 2.86 -0.26
CA GLU A 185 7.76 4.27 -0.57
C GLU A 185 6.76 4.89 0.40
N PHE A 186 6.99 6.14 0.79
CA PHE A 186 6.06 6.95 1.57
C PHE A 186 5.57 8.09 0.70
N GLU A 187 4.29 8.44 0.82
CA GLU A 187 3.73 9.61 0.15
C GLU A 187 4.44 10.89 0.59
N GLU A 188 4.58 11.83 -0.34
CA GLU A 188 5.16 13.14 -0.07
C GLU A 188 4.40 13.85 1.06
N GLY A 189 5.14 14.41 2.01
CA GLY A 189 4.56 15.08 3.18
C GLY A 189 4.07 14.13 4.28
N SER A 190 4.34 12.83 4.17
CA SER A 190 4.04 11.81 5.21
C SER A 190 4.36 12.30 6.63
N GLN A 191 3.46 12.00 7.57
CA GLN A 191 3.53 12.42 8.98
C GLN A 191 3.84 11.24 9.90
N ILE A 192 4.39 10.15 9.38
CA ILE A 192 4.81 9.01 10.19
C ILE A 192 5.91 9.47 11.16
N LYS A 193 5.58 9.45 12.46
CA LYS A 193 6.47 9.78 13.57
C LYS A 193 7.21 8.56 14.07
N LYS A 194 6.61 7.38 14.01
CA LYS A 194 7.20 6.18 14.64
C LYS A 194 7.10 4.93 13.79
N ILE A 195 8.16 4.15 13.80
CA ILE A 195 8.19 2.80 13.24
C ILE A 195 8.35 1.82 14.39
N HIS A 196 7.34 0.97 14.60
CA HIS A 196 7.32 0.06 15.74
C HIS A 196 8.15 -1.21 15.54
N THR A 197 8.37 -1.91 16.66
CA THR A 197 9.18 -3.12 16.76
C THR A 197 8.94 -4.10 15.62
N ASP A 198 10.02 -4.57 14.98
CA ASP A 198 9.98 -5.59 13.92
C ASP A 198 9.08 -5.22 12.69
N ALA A 199 8.67 -3.96 12.51
CA ALA A 199 7.72 -3.54 11.46
C ALA A 199 8.09 -4.01 10.05
N PHE A 200 9.37 -3.98 9.69
CA PHE A 200 9.91 -4.36 8.39
C PHE A 200 11.03 -5.42 8.52
N HIS A 201 11.05 -6.20 9.61
CA HIS A 201 12.08 -7.20 9.82
C HIS A 201 11.97 -8.36 8.82
N ASN A 202 13.12 -8.80 8.31
CA ASN A 202 13.31 -9.95 7.44
C ASN A 202 12.71 -9.75 6.05
N ASN A 203 13.06 -8.64 5.42
CA ASN A 203 12.68 -8.34 4.05
C ASN A 203 13.94 -8.17 3.18
N ASN A 204 13.75 -7.72 1.95
CA ASN A 204 14.78 -7.57 0.94
C ASN A 204 15.07 -6.10 0.60
N LEU A 205 14.68 -5.14 1.46
CA LEU A 205 14.78 -3.71 1.17
C LEU A 205 16.24 -3.31 0.95
N SER A 206 16.56 -2.76 -0.23
CA SER A 206 17.91 -2.30 -0.55
C SER A 206 18.13 -0.82 -0.27
N THR A 207 17.05 -0.05 -0.25
CA THR A 207 17.02 1.40 0.01
C THR A 207 15.75 1.75 0.75
N ILE A 208 15.80 2.79 1.59
CA ILE A 208 14.60 3.39 2.19
C ILE A 208 14.73 4.92 2.18
N ASN A 209 13.62 5.58 1.84
CA ASN A 209 13.47 7.03 1.95
C ASN A 209 12.54 7.32 3.12
N LEU A 210 13.10 7.57 4.30
CA LEU A 210 12.32 7.88 5.50
C LEU A 210 11.72 9.30 5.40
N PRO A 211 10.45 9.50 5.77
CA PRO A 211 9.87 10.85 5.87
C PRO A 211 10.59 11.71 6.90
N ASP A 212 10.67 13.03 6.65
CA ASP A 212 11.27 14.02 7.55
C ASP A 212 10.59 14.10 8.93
N SER A 213 9.41 13.48 9.09
CA SER A 213 8.61 13.47 10.31
C SER A 213 8.96 12.35 11.30
N ILE A 214 9.80 11.38 10.90
CA ILE A 214 10.17 10.22 11.73
C ILE A 214 10.98 10.66 12.96
N GLN A 215 10.42 10.40 14.13
CA GLN A 215 10.96 10.71 15.45
C GLN A 215 11.60 9.49 16.12
N GLU A 216 10.98 8.32 15.98
CA GLU A 216 11.40 7.09 16.68
C GLU A 216 11.39 5.85 15.77
N ILE A 217 12.45 5.04 15.86
CA ILE A 217 12.56 3.74 15.21
C ILE A 217 12.82 2.68 16.29
N ASP A 218 11.83 1.81 16.53
CA ASP A 218 11.85 0.83 17.60
C ASP A 218 12.75 -0.39 17.29
N MET A 219 12.91 -1.24 18.31
CA MET A 219 13.72 -2.45 18.27
C MET A 219 13.50 -3.28 16.99
N ARG A 220 14.60 -3.58 16.29
CA ARG A 220 14.62 -4.48 15.12
C ARG A 220 13.70 -4.08 13.96
N SER A 221 13.23 -2.83 13.90
CA SER A 221 12.24 -2.39 12.90
C SER A 221 12.63 -2.70 11.45
N PHE A 222 13.91 -2.62 11.10
CA PHE A 222 14.46 -2.94 9.78
C PHE A 222 15.52 -4.05 9.82
N ARG A 223 15.49 -4.91 10.85
CA ARG A 223 16.47 -5.99 10.99
C ARG A 223 16.43 -6.95 9.79
N ASN A 224 17.58 -7.46 9.39
CA ASN A 224 17.73 -8.42 8.28
C ASN A 224 17.06 -7.92 7.00
N ASN A 225 17.61 -6.84 6.44
CA ASN A 225 17.29 -6.32 5.12
C ASN A 225 18.59 -6.18 4.32
N ASN A 226 18.53 -5.62 3.11
CA ASN A 226 19.67 -5.46 2.22
C ASN A 226 20.14 -3.99 2.12
N LEU A 227 19.88 -3.17 3.16
CA LEU A 227 20.19 -1.74 3.12
C LEU A 227 21.70 -1.52 3.09
N THR A 228 22.17 -0.72 2.14
CA THR A 228 23.59 -0.34 2.03
C THR A 228 23.83 1.11 2.42
N GLU A 229 22.80 1.95 2.32
CA GLU A 229 22.80 3.32 2.80
C GLU A 229 21.47 3.67 3.46
N ILE A 230 21.51 4.65 4.36
CA ILE A 230 20.33 5.20 5.01
C ILE A 230 20.47 6.69 5.26
N HIS A 231 19.36 7.40 5.10
CA HIS A 231 19.20 8.79 5.51
C HIS A 231 18.23 8.87 6.70
N LEU A 232 18.72 9.40 7.81
CA LEU A 232 18.02 9.57 9.07
C LEU A 232 17.66 11.06 9.24
N PRO A 233 16.37 11.41 9.31
CA PRO A 233 15.91 12.78 9.20
C PRO A 233 16.18 13.62 10.46
N ALA A 234 16.05 14.94 10.33
CA ALA A 234 16.37 15.88 11.41
C ALA A 234 15.43 15.79 12.63
N SER A 235 14.21 15.25 12.46
CA SER A 235 13.26 15.07 13.56
C SER A 235 13.50 13.82 14.39
N LEU A 236 14.37 12.92 13.91
CA LEU A 236 14.70 11.67 14.59
C LEU A 236 15.40 11.98 15.90
N ASN A 237 14.92 11.36 16.97
CA ASN A 237 15.50 11.49 18.31
C ASN A 237 15.85 10.13 18.94
N LYS A 238 15.32 9.02 18.42
CA LYS A 238 15.58 7.69 18.97
C LYS A 238 15.66 6.59 17.92
N ILE A 239 16.71 5.76 18.03
CA ILE A 239 16.88 4.50 17.31
C ILE A 239 17.12 3.42 18.37
N GLU A 240 16.22 2.47 18.50
CA GLU A 240 16.34 1.41 19.50
C GLU A 240 17.25 0.25 19.06
N GLN A 241 17.45 -0.68 19.99
CA GLN A 241 18.35 -1.82 19.84
C GLN A 241 18.10 -2.59 18.53
N GLY A 242 19.18 -2.81 17.78
CA GLY A 242 19.16 -3.63 16.58
C GLY A 242 18.24 -3.14 15.45
N ALA A 243 17.81 -1.88 15.46
CA ALA A 243 16.85 -1.34 14.48
C ALA A 243 17.23 -1.66 13.02
N PHE A 244 18.51 -1.58 12.67
CA PHE A 244 19.07 -1.90 11.34
C PHE A 244 20.10 -3.04 11.40
N GLU A 245 20.06 -3.89 12.45
CA GLU A 245 20.94 -5.06 12.56
C GLU A 245 20.77 -5.99 11.34
N GLY A 246 21.86 -6.58 10.83
CA GLY A 246 21.79 -7.51 9.71
C GLY A 246 21.55 -6.84 8.35
N ASN A 247 21.86 -5.55 8.22
CA ASN A 247 22.00 -4.83 6.95
C ASN A 247 23.49 -4.66 6.59
N GLU A 248 23.78 -4.23 5.36
CA GLU A 248 25.13 -4.02 4.83
C GLU A 248 25.49 -2.52 4.74
N LEU A 249 25.09 -1.75 5.76
CA LEU A 249 25.25 -0.30 5.78
C LEU A 249 26.73 0.11 5.68
N ASN A 250 27.07 0.84 4.62
CA ASN A 250 28.37 1.47 4.40
C ASN A 250 28.30 3.00 4.37
N LYS A 251 27.09 3.56 4.36
CA LYS A 251 26.85 5.01 4.39
C LYS A 251 25.64 5.35 5.25
N ILE A 252 25.81 6.27 6.19
CA ILE A 252 24.74 6.78 7.05
C ILE A 252 24.76 8.30 6.96
N THR A 253 23.68 8.90 6.50
CA THR A 253 23.44 10.34 6.64
C THR A 253 22.49 10.55 7.80
N ILE A 254 22.86 11.40 8.75
CA ILE A 254 22.04 11.75 9.91
C ILE A 254 21.95 13.26 10.04
N ASP A 255 20.74 13.80 9.94
CA ASP A 255 20.54 15.26 9.94
C ASP A 255 20.31 15.82 11.35
N SER A 256 19.87 14.97 12.28
CA SER A 256 19.73 15.34 13.68
C SER A 256 21.09 15.41 14.37
N SER A 257 21.28 16.41 15.23
CA SER A 257 22.48 16.59 16.06
C SER A 257 22.44 15.81 17.37
N GLU A 258 21.27 15.33 17.78
CA GLU A 258 21.09 14.59 19.03
C GLU A 258 20.10 13.43 18.79
N VAL A 259 20.63 12.20 18.69
CA VAL A 259 19.84 10.97 18.56
C VAL A 259 20.33 9.96 19.60
N ASP A 260 19.40 9.39 20.37
CA ASP A 260 19.68 8.25 21.23
C ASP A 260 19.78 6.98 20.38
N ILE A 261 20.98 6.43 20.28
CA ILE A 261 21.30 5.25 19.45
C ILE A 261 21.53 4.05 20.36
N GLY A 262 20.60 3.10 20.30
CA GLY A 262 20.61 1.85 21.04
C GLY A 262 21.73 0.90 20.63
N GLU A 263 21.93 -0.13 21.45
CA GLU A 263 22.91 -1.18 21.20
C GLU A 263 22.65 -1.88 19.85
N ASP A 264 23.72 -2.18 19.12
CA ASP A 264 23.68 -2.87 17.82
C ASP A 264 22.72 -2.25 16.78
N ALA A 265 22.31 -0.98 16.94
CA ALA A 265 21.35 -0.32 16.06
C ALA A 265 21.74 -0.40 14.57
N PHE A 266 23.02 -0.36 14.25
CA PHE A 266 23.60 -0.53 12.91
C PHE A 266 24.46 -1.81 12.79
N GLY A 267 24.18 -2.81 13.62
CA GLY A 267 24.93 -4.07 13.70
C GLY A 267 26.30 -3.91 14.38
N ALA A 268 27.27 -4.72 13.96
CA ALA A 268 28.57 -4.87 14.62
C ALA A 268 29.40 -3.57 14.70
N ASN A 269 29.13 -2.59 13.85
CA ASN A 269 29.88 -1.34 13.76
C ASN A 269 29.18 -0.15 14.47
N THR A 270 28.17 -0.43 15.31
CA THR A 270 27.36 0.59 15.98
C THR A 270 28.18 1.47 16.92
N GLU A 271 29.09 0.89 17.69
CA GLU A 271 29.90 1.65 18.66
C GLU A 271 30.90 2.60 17.97
N GLN A 272 31.50 2.17 16.86
CA GLN A 272 32.36 3.02 16.03
C GLN A 272 31.56 4.19 15.44
N PHE A 273 30.32 3.93 14.99
CA PHE A 273 29.44 4.99 14.49
C PHE A 273 29.09 5.97 15.61
N LYS A 274 28.68 5.47 16.79
CA LYS A 274 28.35 6.31 17.96
C LYS A 274 29.50 7.21 18.37
N ASN A 275 30.73 6.72 18.36
CA ASN A 275 31.92 7.52 18.66
C ASN A 275 32.13 8.63 17.60
N ALA A 276 32.10 8.26 16.31
CA ALA A 276 32.27 9.23 15.22
C ALA A 276 31.16 10.30 15.22
N TYR A 277 29.91 9.91 15.50
CA TYR A 277 28.76 10.78 15.60
C TYR A 277 28.82 11.68 16.83
N ALA A 278 29.24 11.17 17.99
CA ALA A 278 29.43 11.97 19.20
C ALA A 278 30.49 13.07 19.00
N ASP A 279 31.56 12.77 18.26
CA ASP A 279 32.65 13.73 17.99
C ASP A 279 32.27 14.77 16.93
N ASN A 280 31.45 14.41 15.94
CA ASN A 280 31.25 15.23 14.74
C ASN A 280 29.80 15.67 14.48
N GLY A 281 28.80 15.16 15.19
CA GLY A 281 27.38 15.53 15.09
C GLY A 281 26.72 15.16 13.75
N ALA A 282 25.68 15.89 13.36
CA ALA A 282 24.94 15.65 12.10
C ALA A 282 25.85 15.68 10.84
N GLY A 283 25.60 14.79 9.89
CA GLY A 283 26.23 14.75 8.57
C GLY A 283 26.25 13.36 7.95
N THR A 284 27.05 13.20 6.88
CA THR A 284 27.22 11.94 6.15
C THR A 284 28.49 11.23 6.59
N TYR A 285 28.33 9.97 6.98
CA TYR A 285 29.39 9.08 7.42
C TYR A 285 29.55 7.95 6.41
N ILE A 286 30.79 7.64 6.04
CA ILE A 286 31.15 6.52 5.16
C ILE A 286 32.04 5.56 5.94
N TRP A 287 31.74 4.26 5.84
CA TRP A 287 32.56 3.20 6.39
C TRP A 287 33.76 2.92 5.49
N ASP A 288 34.97 2.99 6.03
CA ASP A 288 36.23 2.72 5.29
C ASP A 288 36.75 1.28 5.44
N GLY A 289 36.06 0.45 6.23
CA GLY A 289 36.50 -0.90 6.60
C GLY A 289 36.89 -1.04 8.07
N GLU A 290 37.19 0.06 8.76
CA GLU A 290 37.63 0.08 10.15
C GLU A 290 36.90 1.14 10.99
N ASN A 291 36.58 2.30 10.42
CA ASN A 291 35.96 3.44 11.08
C ASN A 291 34.89 4.11 10.22
N TRP A 292 33.97 4.80 10.88
CA TRP A 292 33.03 5.71 10.22
C TRP A 292 33.65 7.09 10.09
N ILE A 293 33.82 7.57 8.85
CA ILE A 293 34.44 8.85 8.54
C ILE A 293 33.37 9.83 8.05
N LYS A 294 33.24 10.96 8.75
CA LYS A 294 32.40 12.07 8.28
C LYS A 294 33.01 12.73 7.04
N GLN A 295 32.21 12.93 6.00
CA GLN A 295 32.57 13.63 4.76
C GLN A 295 32.34 15.14 4.84
#